data_AF-A0AAN6M8W4-F1
#
_entry.id   AF-A0AAN6M8W4-F1
#
_cell.length_a   1.000
_cell.length_b   1.000
_cell.length_c   1.000
_cell.angle_alpha   90.00
_cell.angle_beta   90.00
_cell.angle_gamma   90.00
#
_symmetry.space_group_name_H-M   'P 1'
#
loop_
_entity.id
_entity.type
_entity.pdbx_description
1 polymer ?
#
loop_
_entity_poly.entity_id
_entity_poly.type
_entity_poly.pdbx_seq_one_letter_code
_entity_poly.pdbx_strand_id
1 'polypeptide(L)' 'FNSPSYLSNPTIYDGLTQKFSHTNRKTEPFVHYFDTARRLQHNDIGPQWHLIDVGAVKVASHLLQFVRMTFGWELEARGP' A
#
# COMPACT_ATOMS: atom_id res chain seq x y z
N PHE A 1 12.64 -5.63 -1.28
CA PHE A 1 12.59 -4.37 -0.53
C PHE A 1 12.67 -4.59 0.97
N ASN A 2 11.83 -5.42 1.60
CA ASN A 2 11.99 -5.71 3.05
C ASN A 2 12.92 -6.89 3.37
N SER A 3 13.76 -7.35 2.43
CA SER A 3 14.71 -8.41 2.76
C SER A 3 15.79 -7.86 3.71
N PRO A 4 16.28 -8.64 4.69
CA PRO A 4 17.32 -8.18 5.61
C PRO A 4 18.57 -7.64 4.90
N SER A 5 18.92 -8.26 3.77
CA SER A 5 20.04 -7.84 2.91
C SER A 5 19.83 -6.48 2.24
N TYR A 6 18.60 -6.13 1.91
CA TYR A 6 18.30 -4.82 1.32
C TYR A 6 18.20 -3.75 2.42
N LEU A 7 17.55 -4.08 3.54
CA LEU A 7 17.34 -3.16 4.66
C LEU A 7 18.63 -2.77 5.39
N SER A 8 19.72 -3.53 5.26
CA SER A 8 21.02 -3.18 5.85
C SER A 8 21.70 -2.00 5.15
N ASN A 9 21.50 -1.85 3.84
CA ASN A 9 22.04 -0.74 3.05
C ASN A 9 21.22 -0.48 1.76
N PRO A 10 20.00 0.07 1.87
CA PRO A 10 19.11 0.27 0.73
C PRO A 10 19.75 1.07 -0.41
N THR A 11 19.36 0.73 -1.63
CA THR A 11 19.67 1.51 -2.82
C THR A 11 18.53 2.49 -3.09
N ILE A 12 18.84 3.76 -3.28
CA ILE A 12 17.89 4.80 -3.66
C ILE A 12 18.20 5.30 -5.07
N TYR A 13 17.16 5.73 -5.78
CA TYR A 13 17.28 6.38 -7.07
C TYR A 13 17.06 7.89 -6.90
N ASP A 14 18.00 8.69 -7.36
CA ASP A 14 17.86 10.14 -7.43
C ASP A 14 17.32 10.52 -8.82
N GLY A 15 16.09 11.03 -8.85
CA GLY A 15 15.44 11.44 -10.09
C GLY A 15 16.02 12.69 -10.74
N LEU A 16 16.77 13.52 -10.01
CA LEU A 16 17.42 14.73 -10.54
C LEU A 16 18.74 14.38 -11.21
N THR A 17 19.55 13.54 -10.56
CA THR A 17 20.87 13.12 -11.10
C THR A 17 20.83 11.83 -11.91
N GLN A 18 19.67 11.16 -11.94
CA GLN A 18 19.42 9.87 -12.59
C GLN A 18 20.40 8.75 -12.17
N LYS A 19 20.87 8.80 -10.92
CA LYS A 19 21.86 7.85 -10.38
C LYS A 19 21.29 7.03 -9.23
N PHE A 20 21.81 5.83 -9.10
CA PHE A 20 21.59 4.98 -7.93
C PHE A 20 22.69 5.22 -6.90
N SER A 21 22.32 5.26 -5.62
CA SER A 21 23.27 5.35 -4.51
C SER A 21 22.79 4.52 -3.32
N HIS A 22 23.73 4.15 -2.46
CA HIS A 22 23.43 3.46 -1.21
C HIS A 22 23.21 4.47 -0.09
N THR A 23 22.24 4.19 0.79
CA THR A 23 21.94 5.08 1.93
C THR A 23 23.00 5.02 3.03
N ASN A 24 23.85 3.99 3.04
CA ASN A 24 24.84 3.68 4.07
C ASN A 24 24.25 3.61 5.49
N ARG A 25 22.95 3.28 5.58
CA ARG A 25 22.19 3.21 6.82
C ARG A 25 21.24 2.04 6.76
N LYS A 26 21.12 1.35 7.91
CA LYS A 26 20.07 0.36 8.10
C LYS A 26 18.71 1.06 8.18
N THR A 27 17.69 0.46 7.60
CA THR A 27 16.31 0.97 7.64
C THR A 27 15.36 -0.09 8.16
N GLU A 28 14.26 0.36 8.76
CA GLU A 28 13.14 -0.53 9.07
C GLU A 28 12.40 -0.94 7.79
N PRO A 29 11.62 -2.04 7.80
CA PRO A 29 10.73 -2.42 6.71
C PRO A 29 9.75 -1.29 6.37
N PHE A 30 9.55 -1.00 5.08
CA PHE A 30 8.74 0.14 4.64
C PHE A 30 7.81 -0.18 3.46
N VAL A 31 7.92 -1.37 2.86
CA VAL A 31 6.97 -1.82 1.82
C VAL A 31 5.92 -2.71 2.45
N HIS A 32 4.65 -2.40 2.26
CA HIS A 32 3.54 -3.17 2.83
C HIS A 32 2.66 -3.72 1.71
N TYR A 33 2.13 -4.94 1.90
CA TYR A 33 1.29 -5.60 0.92
C TYR A 33 -0.15 -5.70 1.45
N PHE A 34 -1.09 -5.20 0.65
CA PHE A 34 -2.52 -5.27 0.93
C PHE A 34 -3.23 -6.03 -0.20
N ASP A 35 -3.74 -7.22 0.12
CA ASP A 35 -4.43 -8.09 -0.82
C ASP A 35 -5.93 -7.76 -0.93
N THR A 36 -6.42 -7.45 -2.12
CA THR A 36 -7.85 -7.21 -2.38
C THR A 36 -8.59 -8.43 -2.92
N ALA A 37 -7.90 -9.45 -3.43
CA ALA A 37 -8.49 -10.53 -4.21
C ALA A 37 -9.43 -11.41 -3.37
N ARG A 38 -9.08 -11.70 -2.12
CA ARG A 38 -9.90 -12.56 -1.22
C ARG A 38 -11.12 -11.86 -0.62
N ARG A 39 -11.35 -10.57 -0.94
CA ARG A 39 -12.40 -9.76 -0.30
C ARG A 39 -13.50 -9.30 -1.26
N LEU A 40 -13.31 -9.50 -2.56
CA LEU A 40 -14.27 -9.14 -3.60
C LEU A 40 -15.17 -10.36 -3.90
N GLN A 41 -16.48 -10.14 -3.90
CA GLN A 41 -17.51 -11.14 -4.18
C GLN A 41 -18.33 -10.74 -5.42
N HIS A 42 -19.27 -11.63 -5.82
CA HIS A 42 -20.09 -11.52 -7.03
C HIS A 42 -20.80 -10.16 -7.20
N ASN A 43 -21.10 -9.45 -6.12
CA ASN A 43 -21.78 -8.14 -6.14
C ASN A 43 -20.84 -6.93 -6.01
N ASP A 44 -19.52 -7.15 -6.04
CA ASP A 44 -18.53 -6.07 -5.95
C ASP A 44 -17.96 -5.67 -7.32
N ILE A 45 -18.22 -6.47 -8.36
CA ILE A 45 -17.66 -6.34 -9.71
C ILE A 45 -18.80 -6.12 -10.70
N GLY A 46 -18.74 -5.03 -11.45
CA GLY A 46 -19.70 -4.69 -12.49
C GLY A 46 -19.25 -5.05 -13.90
N PRO A 47 -19.95 -4.51 -14.92
CA PRO A 47 -19.58 -4.69 -16.32
C PRO A 47 -18.12 -4.30 -16.59
N GLN A 48 -17.47 -5.00 -17.50
CA GLN A 48 -16.05 -4.83 -17.84
C GLN A 48 -15.06 -5.18 -16.72
N TRP A 49 -15.48 -5.94 -15.70
CA TRP A 49 -14.60 -6.41 -14.61
C TRP A 49 -14.05 -5.30 -13.70
N HIS A 50 -14.74 -4.15 -13.65
CA HIS A 50 -14.40 -3.05 -12.75
C HIS A 50 -15.19 -3.13 -11.44
N LEU A 51 -14.62 -2.58 -10.36
CA LEU A 51 -15.35 -2.42 -9.11
C LEU A 51 -16.55 -1.48 -9.32
N ILE A 52 -17.70 -1.87 -8.80
CA ILE A 52 -18.85 -0.96 -8.63
C ILE A 52 -18.79 -0.31 -7.25
N ASP A 53 -19.63 0.69 -6.99
CA ASP A 53 -19.58 1.52 -5.77
C ASP A 53 -19.50 0.69 -4.48
N VAL A 54 -20.29 -0.38 -4.38
CA VAL A 54 -20.27 -1.31 -3.23
C VAL A 54 -18.89 -1.98 -3.07
N GLY A 55 -18.29 -2.43 -4.19
CA GLY A 55 -16.95 -2.99 -4.22
C GLY A 55 -15.86 -1.98 -3.87
N ALA A 56 -15.99 -0.74 -4.37
CA ALA A 56 -15.06 0.34 -4.07
C ALA A 56 -15.10 0.73 -2.58
N VAL A 57 -16.29 0.87 -1.99
CA VAL A 57 -16.48 1.14 -0.55
C VAL A 57 -15.91 0.00 0.30
N LYS A 58 -16.11 -1.26 -0.11
CA LYS A 58 -15.54 -2.41 0.61
C LYS A 58 -14.02 -2.38 0.59
N VAL A 59 -13.39 -2.16 -0.57
CA VAL A 59 -11.93 -2.04 -0.69
C VAL A 59 -11.42 -0.87 0.15
N ALA A 60 -12.06 0.29 0.06
CA ALA A 60 -11.69 1.48 0.84
C ALA A 60 -11.75 1.22 2.34
N SER A 61 -12.81 0.56 2.83
CA SER A 61 -12.98 0.24 4.25
C SER A 61 -11.87 -0.69 4.77
N HIS A 62 -11.53 -1.73 4.00
CA HIS A 62 -10.44 -2.63 4.37
C HIS A 62 -9.06 -1.98 4.27
N LEU A 63 -8.84 -1.10 3.28
CA LEU A 63 -7.59 -0.35 3.15
C LEU A 63 -7.42 0.63 4.31
N LEU A 64 -8.50 1.31 4.73
CA LEU A 64 -8.50 2.21 5.87
C LEU A 64 -8.07 1.49 7.15
N GLN A 65 -8.65 0.32 7.41
CA GLN A 65 -8.28 -0.53 8.53
C GLN A 65 -6.81 -0.98 8.45
N PHE A 66 -6.37 -1.41 7.27
CA PHE A 66 -4.98 -1.80 7.04
C PHE A 66 -4.01 -0.65 7.34
N VAL A 67 -4.30 0.56 6.87
CA VAL A 67 -3.47 1.75 7.10
C VAL A 67 -3.44 2.13 8.59
N ARG A 68 -4.60 2.10 9.27
CA ARG A 68 -4.69 2.29 10.73
C ARG A 68 -3.79 1.30 11.47
N MET A 69 -3.90 0.00 11.17
CA MET A 69 -3.11 -1.04 11.84
C MET A 69 -1.61 -0.99 11.51
N THR A 70 -1.26 -0.60 10.29
CA THR A 70 0.14 -0.62 9.81
C THR A 70 0.92 0.62 10.23
N PHE A 71 0.27 1.79 10.21
CA PHE A 71 0.93 3.08 10.39
C PHE A 71 0.43 3.87 11.60
N GLY A 72 -0.61 3.40 12.30
CA GLY A 72 -1.22 4.12 13.42
C GLY A 72 -1.94 5.41 13.00
N TRP A 73 -2.33 5.53 11.73
CA TRP A 73 -2.96 6.74 11.21
C TRP A 73 -4.45 6.74 11.49
N GLU A 74 -4.92 7.71 12.26
CA GLU A 74 -6.35 7.97 12.44
C GLU A 74 -6.92 8.64 11.19
N LEU A 75 -7.42 7.81 10.29
CA LEU A 75 -8.07 8.26 9.07
C LEU A 75 -9.58 8.26 9.28
N GLU A 76 -10.15 9.42 9.57
CA GLU A 76 -11.60 9.58 9.64
C GLU A 76 -12.20 9.79 8.25
N ALA A 77 -13.37 9.18 8.03
CA ALA A 77 -14.15 9.43 6.83
C ALA A 77 -14.71 10.85 6.91
N ARG A 78 -13.97 11.83 6.38
CA ARG A 78 -14.41 13.23 6.24
C ARG A 78 -15.23 13.44 4.96
N GLY A 79 -16.06 12.47 4.62
CA GLY A 79 -17.05 12.65 3.55
C GLY A 79 -18.09 13.71 3.97
N PRO A 80 -18.83 14.31 3.03
CA PRO A 80 -20.01 15.11 3.36
C PRO A 80 -21.05 14.30 4.15
#